data_AF-A0A1Y5LH29-F1
#
_entry.id   AF-A0A1Y5LH29-F1
#
_cell.length_a   1.000
_cell.length_b   1.000
_cell.length_c   1.000
_cell.angle_alpha   90.00
_cell.angle_beta   90.00
_cell.angle_gamma   90.00
#
_symmetry.space_group_name_H-M   'P 1'
#
loop_
_entity.id
_entity.type
_entity.pdbx_description
1 polymer ?
#
loop_
_entity_poly.entity_id
_entity_poly.type
_entity_poly.pdbx_seq_one_letter_code
_entity_poly.pdbx_strand_id
1 'polypeptide(L)'
;MMARSRFAVALALAAVVGVATSCTASDTQQSEATSSAAPASSSTPAVITPVVADVVAPPIPVTGSDGRVHLAYELRLTNTGSQPATITSLQVKGDGRTLVDLSGDALTPWFQALGGGPKAGNVLAPGQQGLVWIDATLDSPDDVPRSLDHVVNVDFPQATSLVPKQLAENVADTNVDTRDAVRIRSPLDGPRWLDGTGCCTVTSHRAAVLPINGRMLSAERFAIDFVQLDEQGRIYTGDQKQLSSYEYYGAPVRAVSDGEIIAVVGNLSEQVPGASPQGLPLDQYGGNHVVQAIGDGRFAFYAHLQPGSVDNISVGQNLRAGEQIGLLGNSGNTDAPHLHFHVMDGPDFLASNGIPFEFENFDLDSRVTGESLEAAATAGAPVVDEAGTQTGSRSDEMPLYLDVVTFPGS
;
A
#
# COMPACT_ATOMS: atom_id res chain seq x y z
N MET A 1 3.57 -1.17 -23.11
CA MET A 1 3.01 0.19 -23.08
C MET A 1 1.96 0.12 -21.98
N MET A 2 2.34 0.37 -20.72
CA MET A 2 1.54 -0.08 -19.58
C MET A 2 0.18 0.63 -19.53
N ALA A 3 -0.89 -0.14 -19.72
CA ALA A 3 -2.27 0.29 -19.52
C ALA A 3 -2.50 0.51 -18.01
N ARG A 4 -2.95 1.72 -17.65
CA ARG A 4 -3.27 2.09 -16.26
C ARG A 4 -4.73 1.73 -16.00
N SER A 5 -4.96 0.90 -14.98
CA SER A 5 -6.29 0.68 -14.39
C SER A 5 -6.89 2.03 -13.96
N ARG A 6 -8.13 2.28 -14.37
CA ARG A 6 -8.85 3.55 -14.16
C ARG A 6 -9.80 3.43 -12.98
N PHE A 7 -9.32 3.77 -11.78
CA PHE A 7 -10.21 4.12 -10.68
C PHE A 7 -9.94 5.56 -10.23
N ALA A 8 -10.96 6.40 -10.38
CA ALA A 8 -10.94 7.80 -9.99
C ALA A 8 -11.77 7.96 -8.72
N VAL A 9 -11.12 8.23 -7.59
CA VAL A 9 -11.80 8.68 -6.37
C VAL A 9 -11.92 10.20 -6.44
N ALA A 10 -13.15 10.71 -6.50
CA ALA A 10 -13.46 12.13 -6.48
C ALA A 10 -13.69 12.61 -5.04
N LEU A 11 -12.88 13.55 -4.56
CA LEU A 11 -13.02 14.16 -3.24
C LEU A 11 -13.70 15.54 -3.37
N ALA A 12 -14.87 15.72 -2.76
CA ALA A 12 -15.56 17.00 -2.68
C ALA A 12 -15.27 17.70 -1.35
N LEU A 13 -14.69 18.91 -1.38
CA LEU A 13 -14.46 19.75 -0.21
C LEU A 13 -15.69 20.62 0.11
N ALA A 14 -16.12 20.62 1.37
CA ALA A 14 -16.99 21.64 1.95
C ALA A 14 -16.19 22.48 2.96
N ALA A 15 -16.18 23.80 2.75
CA ALA A 15 -15.50 24.77 3.59
C ALA A 15 -16.40 25.20 4.77
N VAL A 16 -15.84 25.27 5.98
CA VAL A 16 -16.46 25.95 7.12
C VAL A 16 -15.44 26.91 7.74
N VAL A 17 -15.82 28.19 7.79
CA VAL A 17 -15.08 29.31 8.37
C VAL A 17 -15.23 29.29 9.90
N GLY A 18 -14.12 29.49 10.61
CA GLY A 18 -14.05 29.44 12.07
C GLY A 18 -14.33 30.76 12.79
N VAL A 19 -14.22 30.71 14.13
CA VAL A 19 -13.79 31.83 14.99
C VAL A 19 -13.02 31.26 16.18
N ALA A 20 -11.79 31.73 16.37
CA ALA A 20 -10.95 31.42 17.54
C ALA A 20 -11.26 32.39 18.69
N THR A 21 -11.18 31.89 19.93
CA THR A 21 -11.01 32.72 21.13
C THR A 21 -9.77 32.26 21.88
N SER A 22 -8.90 33.22 22.14
CA SER A 22 -7.62 33.09 22.83
C SER A 22 -7.81 33.22 24.34
N CYS A 23 -7.11 32.40 25.11
CA CYS A 23 -6.79 32.71 26.51
C CYS A 23 -5.31 32.40 26.76
N THR A 24 -4.58 33.43 27.14
CA THR A 24 -3.21 33.40 27.63
C THR A 24 -3.18 32.98 29.10
N ALA A 25 -2.24 32.13 29.47
CA ALA A 25 -1.75 32.04 30.84
C ALA A 25 -0.23 31.88 30.80
N SER A 26 0.44 32.89 31.34
CA SER A 26 1.87 32.89 31.61
C SER A 26 2.12 32.06 32.87
N ASP A 27 3.10 31.17 32.83
CA ASP A 27 3.68 30.65 34.07
C ASP A 27 5.20 30.64 34.01
N THR A 28 5.75 31.07 35.13
CA THR A 28 7.15 31.45 35.33
C THR A 28 7.81 30.30 36.07
N GLN A 29 8.78 29.62 35.48
CA GLN A 29 9.62 28.69 36.24
C GLN A 29 11.11 28.92 36.00
N GLN A 30 11.79 28.96 37.15
CA GLN A 30 13.19 29.26 37.38
C GLN A 30 14.11 28.22 36.75
N SER A 31 15.22 28.74 36.23
CA SER A 31 16.36 27.99 35.73
C SER A 31 17.13 27.32 36.87
N GLU A 32 17.32 26.00 36.77
CA GLU A 32 18.43 25.30 37.42
C GLU A 32 19.48 24.95 36.36
N ALA A 33 20.74 25.25 36.67
CA ALA A 33 21.88 25.01 35.80
C ALA A 33 22.36 23.56 35.92
N THR A 34 22.01 22.72 34.94
CA THR A 34 22.65 21.41 34.75
C THR A 34 23.81 21.55 33.78
N SER A 35 25.00 21.20 34.26
CA SER A 35 26.23 21.06 33.46
C SER A 35 26.03 19.92 32.45
N SER A 36 25.69 20.27 31.22
CA SER A 36 25.66 19.34 30.10
C SER A 36 27.02 19.35 29.41
N ALA A 37 27.70 18.21 29.41
CA ALA A 37 28.87 18.01 28.56
C ALA A 37 28.45 18.21 27.10
N ALA A 38 29.08 19.17 26.43
CA ALA A 38 28.75 19.51 25.04
C ALA A 38 28.88 18.25 24.17
N PRO A 39 27.82 17.85 23.43
CA PRO A 39 27.93 16.77 22.47
C PRO A 39 28.95 17.17 21.40
N ALA A 40 29.79 16.24 20.99
CA ALA A 40 30.81 16.45 19.98
C ALA A 40 30.18 17.03 18.70
N SER A 41 30.59 18.24 18.34
CA SER A 41 30.09 18.97 17.18
C SER A 41 30.57 18.32 15.88
N SER A 42 29.84 17.33 15.36
CA SER A 42 29.91 17.01 13.94
C SER A 42 29.15 18.10 13.17
N SER A 43 29.79 19.24 12.90
CA SER A 43 29.14 20.33 12.16
C SER A 43 29.13 20.00 10.67
N THR A 44 28.17 19.19 10.24
CA THR A 44 27.81 19.09 8.82
C THR A 44 27.44 20.50 8.34
N PRO A 45 28.02 21.01 7.25
CA PRO A 45 27.70 22.34 6.74
C PRO A 45 26.19 22.47 6.46
N ALA A 46 25.62 23.65 6.73
CA ALA A 46 24.24 23.93 6.36
C ALA A 46 24.11 23.98 4.83
N VAL A 47 23.12 23.25 4.30
CA VAL A 47 22.79 23.20 2.88
C VAL A 47 21.35 23.67 2.70
N ILE A 48 21.08 24.47 1.67
CA ILE A 48 19.72 24.90 1.33
C ILE A 48 18.98 23.77 0.62
N THR A 49 17.75 23.48 1.06
CA THR A 49 16.93 22.35 0.55
C THR A 49 15.49 22.83 0.34
N PRO A 50 15.20 23.52 -0.79
CA PRO A 50 13.86 24.02 -1.08
C PRO A 50 12.78 22.94 -1.19
N VAL A 51 13.13 21.71 -1.59
CA VAL A 51 12.22 20.57 -1.61
C VAL A 51 12.60 19.59 -0.50
N VAL A 52 11.94 19.72 0.64
CA VAL A 52 12.17 18.78 1.77
C VAL A 52 11.40 17.48 1.53
N ALA A 53 11.85 16.42 2.18
CA ALA A 53 11.19 15.13 2.10
C ALA A 53 11.10 14.41 3.44
N ASP A 54 10.10 13.55 3.56
CA ASP A 54 9.93 12.59 4.64
C ASP A 54 9.30 11.29 4.11
N VAL A 55 9.55 10.16 4.75
CA VAL A 55 8.88 8.89 4.39
C VAL A 55 7.55 8.77 5.12
N VAL A 56 6.52 8.27 4.44
CA VAL A 56 5.18 8.09 5.03
C VAL A 56 5.23 7.06 6.17
N ALA A 57 5.88 5.92 5.92
CA ALA A 57 6.30 4.97 6.93
C ALA A 57 7.56 4.24 6.44
N PRO A 58 8.52 3.89 7.33
CA PRO A 58 9.73 3.17 6.97
C PRO A 58 9.44 1.89 6.18
N PRO A 59 10.30 1.50 5.22
CA PRO A 59 10.17 0.22 4.55
C PRO A 59 10.55 -0.92 5.49
N ILE A 60 9.82 -2.03 5.36
CA ILE A 60 10.12 -3.33 5.96
C ILE A 60 10.48 -4.27 4.79
N PRO A 61 11.60 -5.01 4.84
CA PRO A 61 11.96 -5.95 3.79
C PRO A 61 10.99 -7.12 3.73
N VAL A 62 10.74 -7.62 2.51
CA VAL A 62 9.94 -8.82 2.27
C VAL A 62 10.47 -9.57 1.06
N THR A 63 10.48 -10.90 1.12
CA THR A 63 10.88 -11.73 -0.01
C THR A 63 9.68 -11.94 -0.92
N GLY A 64 9.80 -11.54 -2.18
CA GLY A 64 8.77 -11.74 -3.20
C GLY A 64 8.85 -13.13 -3.83
N SER A 65 7.79 -13.52 -4.53
CA SER A 65 7.71 -14.77 -5.31
C SER A 65 8.74 -14.90 -6.44
N ASP A 66 9.41 -13.80 -6.78
CA ASP A 66 10.52 -13.73 -7.72
C ASP A 66 11.88 -14.02 -7.06
N GLY A 67 11.89 -14.37 -5.77
CA GLY A 67 13.08 -14.70 -4.98
C GLY A 67 13.92 -13.49 -4.58
N ARG A 68 13.43 -12.26 -4.83
CA ARG A 68 14.14 -11.01 -4.50
C ARG A 68 13.54 -10.36 -3.27
N VAL A 69 14.30 -9.48 -2.63
CA VAL A 69 13.82 -8.72 -1.47
C VAL A 69 13.35 -7.34 -1.91
N HIS A 70 12.13 -6.99 -1.53
CA HIS A 70 11.49 -5.73 -1.87
C HIS A 70 11.44 -4.78 -0.67
N LEU A 71 11.81 -3.51 -0.90
CA LEU A 71 11.65 -2.42 0.05
C LEU A 71 10.64 -1.42 -0.54
N ALA A 72 9.36 -1.69 -0.31
CA ALA A 72 8.26 -0.87 -0.79
C ALA A 72 7.85 0.20 0.23
N TYR A 73 7.94 1.48 -0.14
CA TYR A 73 7.50 2.62 0.69
C TYR A 73 7.17 3.86 -0.18
N GLU A 74 6.76 4.95 0.45
CA GLU A 74 6.46 6.22 -0.22
C GLU A 74 7.25 7.37 0.38
N LEU A 75 7.86 8.17 -0.50
CA LEU A 75 8.55 9.39 -0.16
C LEU A 75 7.63 10.58 -0.43
N ARG A 76 7.35 11.39 0.59
CA ARG A 76 6.60 12.62 0.47
C ARG A 76 7.56 13.79 0.26
N LEU A 77 7.41 14.49 -0.85
CA LEU A 77 8.13 15.72 -1.17
C LEU A 77 7.26 16.93 -0.84
N THR A 78 7.85 17.98 -0.29
CA THR A 78 7.19 19.27 -0.04
C THR A 78 8.00 20.41 -0.64
N ASN A 79 7.44 21.14 -1.60
CA ASN A 79 8.04 22.37 -2.09
C ASN A 79 7.82 23.50 -1.07
N THR A 80 8.86 23.84 -0.33
CA THR A 80 8.85 24.95 0.65
C THR A 80 9.21 26.30 0.04
N GLY A 81 9.64 26.29 -1.23
CA GLY A 81 10.03 27.48 -1.98
C GLY A 81 8.84 28.27 -2.52
N SER A 82 9.13 29.47 -3.00
CA SER A 82 8.15 30.38 -3.61
C SER A 82 8.00 30.20 -5.13
N GLN A 83 8.81 29.32 -5.75
CA GLN A 83 8.76 29.02 -7.17
C GLN A 83 8.25 27.58 -7.38
N PRO A 84 7.60 27.27 -8.52
CA PRO A 84 7.38 25.89 -8.91
C PRO A 84 8.70 25.11 -8.96
N ALA A 85 8.66 23.86 -8.51
CA ALA A 85 9.81 22.95 -8.47
C ALA A 85 9.51 21.73 -9.36
N THR A 86 10.31 21.53 -10.40
CA THR A 86 10.18 20.38 -11.29
C THR A 86 11.11 19.27 -10.82
N ILE A 87 10.56 18.13 -10.40
CA ILE A 87 11.32 16.97 -9.94
C ILE A 87 11.80 16.19 -11.17
N THR A 88 13.09 16.26 -11.50
CA THR A 88 13.62 15.66 -12.74
C THR A 88 14.12 14.23 -12.54
N SER A 89 14.56 13.90 -11.33
CA SER A 89 14.88 12.53 -10.96
C SER A 89 14.89 12.31 -9.44
N LEU A 90 14.77 11.04 -9.05
CA LEU A 90 14.96 10.54 -7.71
C LEU A 90 15.93 9.36 -7.77
N GLN A 91 16.96 9.36 -6.93
CA GLN A 91 17.77 8.18 -6.63
C GLN A 91 17.60 7.78 -5.18
N VAL A 92 17.54 6.47 -4.93
CA VAL A 92 17.60 5.88 -3.58
C VAL A 92 18.96 5.22 -3.43
N LYS A 93 19.64 5.51 -2.32
CA LYS A 93 20.95 4.94 -2.00
C LYS A 93 20.89 4.19 -0.68
N GLY A 94 21.65 3.10 -0.58
CA GLY A 94 21.82 2.33 0.65
C GLY A 94 23.22 1.74 0.69
N ASP A 95 23.92 1.91 1.82
CA ASP A 95 25.32 1.48 2.02
C ASP A 95 26.27 1.92 0.88
N GLY A 96 26.06 3.14 0.36
CA GLY A 96 26.88 3.71 -0.72
C GLY A 96 26.57 3.18 -2.13
N ARG A 97 25.57 2.30 -2.30
CA ARG A 97 25.08 1.81 -3.59
C ARG A 97 23.83 2.57 -4.01
N THR A 98 23.63 2.80 -5.31
CA THR A 98 22.34 3.24 -5.84
C THR A 98 21.44 2.02 -6.02
N LEU A 99 20.30 2.02 -5.35
CA LEU A 99 19.32 0.93 -5.39
C LEU A 99 18.18 1.22 -6.36
N VAL A 100 17.79 2.49 -6.49
CA VAL A 100 16.75 2.94 -7.42
C VAL A 100 17.24 4.19 -8.13
N ASP A 101 16.99 4.29 -9.44
CA ASP A 101 17.22 5.49 -10.25
C ASP A 101 16.01 5.72 -11.15
N LEU A 102 15.21 6.74 -10.80
CA LEU A 102 14.04 7.18 -11.55
C LEU A 102 14.36 8.54 -12.17
N SER A 103 14.66 8.58 -13.46
CA SER A 103 15.00 9.81 -14.18
C SER A 103 14.14 10.05 -15.41
N GLY A 104 13.79 11.32 -15.65
CA GLY A 104 12.98 11.73 -16.80
C GLY A 104 11.63 11.00 -16.84
N ASP A 105 11.31 10.41 -17.99
CA ASP A 105 10.04 9.72 -18.21
C ASP A 105 9.83 8.53 -17.26
N ALA A 106 10.91 7.90 -16.77
CA ALA A 106 10.84 6.79 -15.84
C ALA A 106 10.29 7.17 -14.46
N LEU A 107 10.35 8.45 -14.07
CA LEU A 107 9.76 8.93 -12.81
C LEU A 107 8.23 9.05 -12.89
N THR A 108 7.68 9.34 -14.08
CA THR A 108 6.26 9.64 -14.28
C THR A 108 5.27 8.59 -13.74
N PRO A 109 5.49 7.27 -13.89
CA PRO A 109 4.59 6.27 -13.30
C PRO A 109 4.68 6.17 -11.77
N TRP A 110 5.75 6.69 -11.17
CA TRP A 110 6.03 6.58 -9.73
C TRP A 110 5.80 7.88 -8.97
N PHE A 111 5.38 8.97 -9.64
CA PHE A 111 5.20 10.28 -9.04
C PHE A 111 3.77 10.79 -9.16
N GLN A 112 3.27 11.40 -8.09
CA GLN A 112 2.00 12.15 -8.12
C GLN A 112 2.07 13.41 -7.26
N ALA A 113 1.80 14.57 -7.87
CA ALA A 113 1.55 15.80 -7.12
C ALA A 113 0.17 15.76 -6.45
N LEU A 114 0.12 16.04 -5.15
CA LEU A 114 -1.12 16.06 -4.37
C LEU A 114 -1.96 17.29 -4.74
N GLY A 115 -3.27 17.10 -4.91
CA GLY A 115 -4.21 18.15 -5.34
C GLY A 115 -4.17 18.53 -6.83
N GLY A 116 -3.20 18.04 -7.61
CA GLY A 116 -3.08 18.33 -9.04
C GLY A 116 -3.78 17.33 -9.98
N GLY A 117 -4.30 16.22 -9.44
CA GLY A 117 -4.87 15.12 -10.20
C GLY A 117 -3.82 14.32 -11.01
N PRO A 118 -4.23 13.25 -11.71
CA PRO A 118 -3.31 12.29 -12.35
C PRO A 118 -2.44 12.82 -13.51
N LYS A 119 -2.63 14.08 -13.91
CA LYS A 119 -1.95 14.74 -15.05
C LYS A 119 -1.08 15.93 -14.65
N ALA A 120 -0.88 16.15 -13.35
CA ALA A 120 -0.10 17.29 -12.85
C ALA A 120 1.37 17.28 -13.30
N GLY A 121 1.86 16.15 -13.81
CA GLY A 121 3.27 15.95 -14.13
C GLY A 121 4.11 15.88 -12.86
N ASN A 122 5.41 16.13 -13.02
CA ASN A 122 6.42 16.12 -11.97
C ASN A 122 6.70 17.51 -11.37
N VAL A 123 5.75 18.44 -11.46
CA VAL A 123 5.91 19.82 -10.97
C VAL A 123 5.13 20.01 -9.67
N LEU A 124 5.81 20.52 -8.65
CA LEU A 124 5.22 20.95 -7.39
C LEU A 124 5.12 22.47 -7.37
N ALA A 125 3.89 23.00 -7.31
CA ALA A 125 3.66 24.40 -7.03
C ALA A 125 4.20 24.80 -5.63
N PRO A 126 4.40 26.11 -5.35
CA PRO A 126 4.77 26.57 -4.02
C PRO A 126 3.82 26.05 -2.93
N GLY A 127 4.39 25.45 -1.86
CA GLY A 127 3.64 24.83 -0.77
C GLY A 127 2.97 23.49 -1.12
N GLN A 128 3.08 23.02 -2.37
CA GLN A 128 2.48 21.76 -2.80
C GLN A 128 3.34 20.58 -2.38
N GLN A 129 2.66 19.46 -2.09
CA GLN A 129 3.28 18.18 -1.81
C GLN A 129 3.13 17.23 -2.99
N GLY A 130 4.03 16.26 -3.09
CA GLY A 130 3.92 15.12 -3.99
C GLY A 130 4.36 13.84 -3.30
N LEU A 131 3.93 12.72 -3.85
CA LEU A 131 4.36 11.39 -3.45
C LEU A 131 5.23 10.79 -4.55
N VAL A 132 6.28 10.09 -4.13
CA VAL A 132 7.04 9.17 -4.98
C VAL A 132 6.93 7.78 -4.37
N TRP A 133 6.35 6.84 -5.12
CA TRP A 133 6.35 5.44 -4.74
C TRP A 133 7.68 4.81 -5.10
N ILE A 134 8.22 4.02 -4.18
CA ILE A 134 9.51 3.39 -4.30
C ILE A 134 9.35 1.90 -4.03
N ASP A 135 10.01 1.10 -4.86
CA ASP A 135 10.35 -0.29 -4.59
C ASP A 135 11.84 -0.46 -4.90
N ALA A 136 12.67 -0.59 -3.86
CA ALA A 136 14.07 -0.95 -4.02
C ALA A 136 14.18 -2.47 -3.92
N THR A 137 14.55 -3.11 -5.03
CA THR A 137 14.67 -4.56 -5.12
C THR A 137 16.13 -4.99 -4.97
N LEU A 138 16.35 -6.03 -4.16
CA LEU A 138 17.66 -6.56 -3.78
C LEU A 138 17.73 -8.06 -4.06
N ASP A 139 18.92 -8.59 -4.30
CA ASP A 139 19.11 -10.00 -4.65
C ASP A 139 19.00 -10.94 -3.43
N SER A 140 19.23 -10.44 -2.21
CA SER A 140 19.27 -11.25 -0.98
C SER A 140 18.91 -10.41 0.26
N PRO A 141 18.36 -11.01 1.33
CA PRO A 141 18.21 -10.35 2.63
C PRO A 141 19.52 -9.77 3.19
N ASP A 142 20.66 -10.39 2.89
CA ASP A 142 21.99 -9.90 3.30
C ASP A 142 22.37 -8.56 2.64
N ASP A 143 21.71 -8.20 1.54
CA ASP A 143 21.92 -6.95 0.82
C ASP A 143 21.09 -5.78 1.35
N VAL A 144 20.20 -6.01 2.33
CA VAL A 144 19.33 -4.97 2.90
C VAL A 144 20.17 -3.95 3.66
N PRO A 145 20.18 -2.67 3.24
CA PRO A 145 20.93 -1.64 3.94
C PRO A 145 20.26 -1.27 5.26
N ARG A 146 21.04 -0.70 6.20
CA ARG A 146 20.49 -0.22 7.48
C ARG A 146 19.72 1.09 7.34
N SER A 147 20.14 1.94 6.41
CA SER A 147 19.50 3.22 6.11
C SER A 147 19.48 3.49 4.62
N LEU A 148 18.56 4.38 4.25
CA LEU A 148 18.32 4.83 2.90
C LEU A 148 18.47 6.35 2.83
N ASP A 149 19.24 6.82 1.86
CA ASP A 149 19.36 8.23 1.50
C ASP A 149 18.69 8.48 0.16
N HIS A 150 18.07 9.65 0.00
CA HIS A 150 17.37 10.02 -1.22
C HIS A 150 18.06 11.22 -1.87
N VAL A 151 18.37 11.11 -3.16
CA VAL A 151 18.89 12.23 -3.95
C VAL A 151 17.82 12.68 -4.92
N VAL A 152 17.29 13.88 -4.73
CA VAL A 152 16.27 14.47 -5.60
C VAL A 152 16.93 15.55 -6.45
N ASN A 153 16.82 15.45 -7.77
CA ASN A 153 17.21 16.54 -8.66
C ASN A 153 16.00 17.41 -8.98
N VAL A 154 16.15 18.71 -8.79
CA VAL A 154 15.08 19.70 -8.91
C VAL A 154 15.50 20.81 -9.85
N ASP A 155 14.62 21.14 -10.80
CA ASP A 155 14.74 22.28 -11.69
C ASP A 155 13.78 23.40 -11.26
N PHE A 156 14.31 24.61 -11.13
CA PHE A 156 13.56 25.84 -10.86
C PHE A 156 13.52 26.74 -12.11
N PRO A 157 12.46 27.55 -12.28
CA PRO A 157 12.38 28.50 -13.39
C PRO A 157 13.53 29.52 -13.40
N GLN A 158 13.93 30.03 -12.23
CA GLN A 158 14.96 31.06 -12.07
C GLN A 158 15.88 30.76 -10.88
N ALA A 159 17.17 31.03 -11.04
CA ALA A 159 18.12 31.02 -9.94
C ALA A 159 17.93 32.23 -9.01
N THR A 160 18.26 32.05 -7.73
CA THR A 160 18.34 33.11 -6.73
C THR A 160 19.78 33.22 -6.22
N SER A 161 20.04 34.10 -5.24
CA SER A 161 21.35 34.18 -4.59
C SER A 161 21.74 32.93 -3.80
N LEU A 162 20.75 32.12 -3.37
CA LEU A 162 20.97 30.93 -2.54
C LEU A 162 20.66 29.63 -3.28
N VAL A 163 19.67 29.64 -4.17
CA VAL A 163 19.17 28.44 -4.88
C VAL A 163 19.52 28.55 -6.36
N PRO A 164 20.40 27.68 -6.91
CA PRO A 164 20.69 27.64 -8.33
C PRO A 164 19.47 27.18 -9.14
N LYS A 165 19.54 27.30 -10.47
CA LYS A 165 18.44 26.86 -11.35
C LYS A 165 18.21 25.34 -11.27
N GLN A 166 19.28 24.57 -11.07
CA GLN A 166 19.25 23.13 -10.92
C GLN A 166 19.97 22.77 -9.64
N LEU A 167 19.35 21.93 -8.82
CA LEU A 167 19.88 21.55 -7.53
C LEU A 167 19.67 20.05 -7.31
N ALA A 168 20.72 19.39 -6.81
CA ALA A 168 20.64 18.02 -6.30
C ALA A 168 20.57 18.10 -4.78
N GLU A 169 19.51 17.55 -4.20
CA GLU A 169 19.20 17.64 -2.78
C GLU A 169 19.29 16.23 -2.18
N ASN A 170 20.13 16.06 -1.14
CA ASN A 170 20.04 14.87 -0.29
C ASN A 170 18.94 15.12 0.74
N VAL A 171 17.95 14.24 0.78
CA VAL A 171 16.76 14.37 1.62
C VAL A 171 16.42 13.05 2.29
N ALA A 172 15.66 13.15 3.39
CA ALA A 172 15.08 12.01 4.11
C ALA A 172 16.05 10.83 4.35
N ASP A 173 17.02 11.01 5.25
CA ASP A 173 17.76 9.88 5.83
C ASP A 173 16.78 9.00 6.63
N THR A 174 16.62 7.76 6.20
CA THR A 174 15.56 6.86 6.66
C THR A 174 16.16 5.53 7.09
N ASN A 175 15.95 5.15 8.34
CA ASN A 175 16.26 3.79 8.78
C ASN A 175 15.31 2.79 8.12
N VAL A 176 15.86 1.68 7.65
CA VAL A 176 15.05 0.51 7.26
C VAL A 176 14.55 -0.16 8.53
N ASP A 177 13.26 -0.49 8.57
CA ASP A 177 12.70 -1.24 9.68
C ASP A 177 13.04 -2.72 9.47
N THR A 178 14.01 -3.20 10.24
CA THR A 178 14.61 -4.53 10.11
C THR A 178 13.81 -5.64 10.81
N ARG A 179 12.57 -5.37 11.22
CA ARG A 179 11.68 -6.44 11.67
C ARG A 179 11.39 -7.39 10.51
N ASP A 180 11.24 -8.67 10.82
CA ASP A 180 10.82 -9.65 9.82
C ASP A 180 9.38 -9.38 9.38
N ALA A 181 9.12 -9.62 8.08
CA ALA A 181 7.77 -9.72 7.54
C ALA A 181 6.99 -10.79 8.32
N VAL A 182 5.69 -10.57 8.54
CA VAL A 182 4.92 -11.54 9.30
C VAL A 182 4.67 -12.79 8.46
N ARG A 183 5.01 -13.95 9.00
CA ARG A 183 4.75 -15.23 8.38
C ARG A 183 3.34 -15.71 8.72
N ILE A 184 2.53 -15.98 7.70
CA ILE A 184 1.10 -16.30 7.85
C ILE A 184 0.66 -17.47 6.96
N ARG A 185 -0.43 -18.15 7.32
CA ARG A 185 -1.11 -19.11 6.43
C ARG A 185 -1.92 -18.39 5.35
N SER A 186 -2.31 -19.12 4.32
CA SER A 186 -3.21 -18.59 3.30
C SER A 186 -4.62 -18.33 3.87
N PRO A 187 -5.27 -17.21 3.49
CA PRO A 187 -6.65 -16.94 3.87
C PRO A 187 -7.67 -17.69 2.99
N LEU A 188 -7.19 -18.38 1.96
CA LEU A 188 -7.95 -19.08 0.92
C LEU A 188 -7.32 -20.44 0.65
N ASP A 189 -8.10 -21.34 0.06
CA ASP A 189 -7.63 -22.67 -0.38
C ASP A 189 -7.79 -22.85 -1.89
N GLY A 190 -6.99 -23.76 -2.44
CA GLY A 190 -7.19 -24.26 -3.79
C GLY A 190 -6.51 -23.40 -4.86
N PRO A 191 -6.79 -23.70 -6.14
CA PRO A 191 -5.95 -23.24 -7.23
C PRO A 191 -6.37 -21.88 -7.80
N ARG A 192 -5.46 -21.27 -8.57
CA ARG A 192 -5.73 -20.15 -9.47
C ARG A 192 -6.26 -18.88 -8.79
N TRP A 193 -5.76 -18.55 -7.61
CA TRP A 193 -5.98 -17.26 -7.00
C TRP A 193 -5.05 -16.23 -7.61
N LEU A 194 -5.60 -15.24 -8.29
CA LEU A 194 -4.87 -14.13 -8.86
C LEU A 194 -4.73 -13.02 -7.81
N ASP A 195 -3.49 -12.59 -7.58
CA ASP A 195 -3.18 -11.32 -6.92
C ASP A 195 -3.48 -10.15 -7.88
N GLY A 196 -4.59 -9.46 -7.64
CA GLY A 196 -5.07 -8.36 -8.48
C GLY A 196 -4.52 -6.98 -8.16
N THR A 197 -3.90 -6.76 -6.99
CA THR A 197 -3.56 -5.39 -6.52
C THR A 197 -2.35 -5.29 -5.59
N GLY A 198 -1.71 -6.41 -5.25
CA GLY A 198 -0.57 -6.49 -4.35
C GLY A 198 0.69 -5.77 -4.83
N CYS A 199 1.79 -6.05 -4.14
CA CYS A 199 3.08 -5.39 -4.35
C CYS A 199 3.77 -5.88 -5.64
N CYS A 200 4.65 -5.14 -6.32
CA CYS A 200 5.31 -3.91 -5.86
C CYS A 200 5.32 -2.78 -6.90
N THR A 201 4.48 -2.86 -7.94
CA THR A 201 4.21 -1.72 -8.82
C THR A 201 3.18 -0.75 -8.18
N VAL A 202 2.95 0.40 -8.82
CA VAL A 202 1.90 1.35 -8.38
C VAL A 202 0.52 0.86 -8.83
N THR A 203 -0.11 0.02 -8.00
CA THR A 203 -1.51 -0.40 -8.09
C THR A 203 -2.46 0.61 -7.45
N SER A 204 -3.78 0.39 -7.53
CA SER A 204 -4.77 1.21 -6.80
C SER A 204 -4.50 1.24 -5.30
N HIS A 205 -4.17 0.08 -4.71
CA HIS A 205 -3.84 -0.07 -3.29
C HIS A 205 -2.50 0.53 -2.92
N ARG A 206 -1.47 0.28 -3.73
CA ARG A 206 -0.15 0.91 -3.53
C ARG A 206 -0.24 2.43 -3.57
N ALA A 207 -1.12 2.96 -4.42
CA ALA A 207 -1.36 4.40 -4.56
C ALA A 207 -2.26 5.01 -3.47
N ALA A 208 -2.93 4.20 -2.65
CA ALA A 208 -3.88 4.64 -1.63
C ALA A 208 -3.19 5.17 -0.36
N VAL A 209 -2.47 6.29 -0.50
CA VAL A 209 -1.94 7.05 0.64
C VAL A 209 -2.99 8.06 1.10
N LEU A 210 -3.64 7.77 2.22
CA LEU A 210 -4.88 8.42 2.64
C LEU A 210 -4.66 9.44 3.77
N PRO A 211 -5.33 10.62 3.73
CA PRO A 211 -5.28 11.62 4.80
C PRO A 211 -6.27 11.28 5.93
N ILE A 212 -5.95 10.29 6.76
CA ILE A 212 -6.82 9.82 7.86
C ILE A 212 -6.39 10.44 9.20
N ASN A 213 -7.36 10.98 9.95
CA ASN A 213 -7.13 11.56 11.28
C ASN A 213 -5.98 12.58 11.35
N GLY A 214 -5.81 13.38 10.29
CA GLY A 214 -4.77 14.42 10.20
C GLY A 214 -3.37 13.91 9.82
N ARG A 215 -3.24 12.64 9.41
CA ARG A 215 -1.99 12.01 8.99
C ARG A 215 -2.13 11.42 7.58
N MET A 216 -1.03 11.36 6.84
CA MET A 216 -0.96 10.54 5.62
C MET A 216 -0.58 9.12 6.04
N LEU A 217 -1.37 8.12 5.64
CA LEU A 217 -1.16 6.71 5.97
C LEU A 217 -1.27 5.85 4.72
N SER A 218 -0.43 4.82 4.61
CA SER A 218 -0.44 3.88 3.49
C SER A 218 -1.07 2.56 3.94
N ALA A 219 -2.37 2.60 4.23
CA ALA A 219 -3.09 1.46 4.82
C ALA A 219 -3.06 0.21 3.94
N GLU A 220 -3.15 0.40 2.62
CA GLU A 220 -3.27 -0.68 1.64
C GLU A 220 -1.94 -1.00 0.94
N ARG A 221 -0.80 -0.58 1.51
CA ARG A 221 0.53 -0.71 0.89
C ARG A 221 0.83 -2.10 0.31
N PHE A 222 0.43 -3.15 1.04
CA PHE A 222 0.61 -4.56 0.68
C PHE A 222 -0.73 -5.28 0.56
N ALA A 223 -1.83 -4.56 0.30
CA ALA A 223 -3.14 -5.17 0.20
C ALA A 223 -3.34 -5.89 -1.13
N ILE A 224 -3.89 -7.09 -1.03
CA ILE A 224 -4.16 -7.97 -2.16
C ILE A 224 -5.66 -8.16 -2.29
N ASP A 225 -6.16 -7.91 -3.50
CA ASP A 225 -7.46 -8.40 -3.94
C ASP A 225 -7.28 -9.74 -4.62
N PHE A 226 -7.67 -10.80 -3.90
CA PHE A 226 -7.70 -12.13 -4.47
C PHE A 226 -9.01 -12.34 -5.23
N VAL A 227 -8.87 -12.64 -6.53
CA VAL A 227 -9.94 -13.17 -7.38
C VAL A 227 -9.53 -14.55 -7.88
N GLN A 228 -10.48 -15.45 -8.12
CA GLN A 228 -10.14 -16.77 -8.67
C GLN A 228 -10.39 -16.83 -10.17
N LEU A 229 -9.47 -17.45 -10.89
CA LEU A 229 -9.64 -17.73 -12.31
C LEU A 229 -10.27 -19.10 -12.52
N ASP A 230 -11.19 -19.19 -13.49
CA ASP A 230 -11.67 -20.48 -13.98
C ASP A 230 -10.59 -21.22 -14.78
N GLU A 231 -10.88 -22.44 -15.22
CA GLU A 231 -9.95 -23.25 -16.01
C GLU A 231 -9.57 -22.64 -17.37
N GLN A 232 -10.30 -21.64 -17.85
CA GLN A 232 -10.01 -20.90 -19.06
C GLN A 232 -9.33 -19.55 -18.78
N GLY A 233 -9.00 -19.24 -17.53
CA GLY A 233 -8.34 -17.99 -17.15
C GLY A 233 -9.30 -16.80 -17.06
N ARG A 234 -10.61 -17.00 -16.86
CA ARG A 234 -11.59 -15.91 -16.75
C ARG A 234 -11.92 -15.64 -15.29
N ILE A 235 -12.15 -14.36 -14.96
CA ILE A 235 -12.58 -13.92 -13.62
C ILE A 235 -14.09 -14.19 -13.41
N TYR A 236 -14.88 -14.12 -14.47
CA TYR A 236 -16.31 -14.38 -14.42
C TYR A 236 -16.82 -14.95 -15.74
N THR A 237 -17.96 -15.65 -15.68
CA THR A 237 -18.67 -16.14 -16.86
C THR A 237 -20.14 -15.74 -16.77
N GLY A 238 -20.64 -15.05 -17.79
CA GLY A 238 -22.05 -14.61 -17.86
C GLY A 238 -22.21 -13.11 -17.68
N ASP A 239 -23.31 -12.70 -17.03
CA ASP A 239 -23.61 -11.29 -16.77
C ASP A 239 -22.73 -10.78 -15.63
N GLN A 240 -21.81 -9.86 -15.94
CA GLN A 240 -20.88 -9.26 -14.97
C GLN A 240 -21.60 -8.70 -13.73
N LYS A 241 -22.87 -8.28 -13.84
CA LYS A 241 -23.63 -7.68 -12.74
C LYS A 241 -24.27 -8.68 -11.78
N GLN A 242 -24.11 -9.98 -12.03
CA GLN A 242 -24.63 -11.04 -11.17
C GLN A 242 -23.50 -11.65 -10.36
N LEU A 243 -23.65 -11.71 -9.03
CA LEU A 243 -22.69 -12.36 -8.14
C LEU A 243 -22.46 -13.84 -8.54
N SER A 244 -23.49 -14.51 -9.05
CA SER A 244 -23.42 -15.89 -9.52
C SER A 244 -22.53 -16.09 -10.76
N SER A 245 -22.09 -15.02 -11.42
CA SER A 245 -21.16 -15.11 -12.56
C SER A 245 -19.70 -15.28 -12.11
N TYR A 246 -19.41 -15.08 -10.83
CA TYR A 246 -18.09 -15.22 -10.22
C TYR A 246 -18.07 -16.52 -9.41
N GLU A 247 -17.44 -17.57 -9.94
CA GLU A 247 -17.51 -18.91 -9.36
C GLU A 247 -16.96 -19.00 -7.92
N TYR A 248 -16.05 -18.08 -7.57
CA TYR A 248 -15.44 -17.97 -6.24
C TYR A 248 -16.23 -17.13 -5.24
N TYR A 249 -17.34 -16.50 -5.65
CA TYR A 249 -18.25 -15.86 -4.68
C TYR A 249 -18.77 -16.92 -3.71
N GLY A 250 -18.50 -16.73 -2.41
CA GLY A 250 -18.80 -17.71 -1.38
C GLY A 250 -17.69 -18.70 -1.08
N ALA A 251 -16.48 -18.49 -1.61
CA ALA A 251 -15.30 -19.23 -1.19
C ALA A 251 -15.07 -19.06 0.33
N PRO A 252 -14.73 -20.13 1.07
CA PRO A 252 -14.36 -20.03 2.48
C PRO A 252 -13.16 -19.12 2.70
N VAL A 253 -13.27 -18.19 3.65
CA VAL A 253 -12.16 -17.34 4.10
C VAL A 253 -11.68 -17.85 5.45
N ARG A 254 -10.35 -17.94 5.63
CA ARG A 254 -9.70 -18.56 6.79
C ARG A 254 -8.84 -17.60 7.58
N ALA A 255 -8.79 -17.83 8.89
CA ALA A 255 -7.84 -17.17 9.79
C ALA A 255 -6.40 -17.54 9.39
N VAL A 256 -5.53 -16.54 9.29
CA VAL A 256 -4.17 -16.73 8.76
C VAL A 256 -3.15 -17.09 9.85
N SER A 257 -3.56 -17.01 11.11
CA SER A 257 -2.77 -17.38 12.28
C SER A 257 -3.69 -17.70 13.46
N ASP A 258 -3.13 -18.14 14.58
CA ASP A 258 -3.83 -18.11 15.86
C ASP A 258 -3.93 -16.65 16.33
N GLY A 259 -5.07 -16.24 16.88
CA GLY A 259 -5.19 -14.87 17.37
C GLY A 259 -6.59 -14.42 17.74
N GLU A 260 -6.68 -13.27 18.39
CA GLU A 260 -7.95 -12.72 18.88
C GLU A 260 -8.64 -11.88 17.79
N ILE A 261 -9.97 -11.99 17.69
CA ILE A 261 -10.79 -11.10 16.87
C ILE A 261 -10.95 -9.76 17.57
N ILE A 262 -10.55 -8.67 16.91
CA ILE A 262 -10.57 -7.31 17.46
C ILE A 262 -11.74 -6.49 16.89
N ALA A 263 -12.18 -6.76 15.66
CA ALA A 263 -13.35 -6.15 15.05
C ALA A 263 -14.10 -7.14 14.14
N VAL A 264 -15.43 -7.04 14.11
CA VAL A 264 -16.31 -7.82 13.21
C VAL A 264 -17.46 -6.93 12.75
N VAL A 265 -17.72 -6.93 11.44
CA VAL A 265 -18.92 -6.34 10.82
C VAL A 265 -19.51 -7.40 9.88
N GLY A 266 -20.82 -7.66 9.98
CA GLY A 266 -21.43 -8.80 9.27
C GLY A 266 -22.78 -8.56 8.57
N ASN A 267 -23.35 -7.36 8.64
CA ASN A 267 -24.74 -7.11 8.20
C ASN A 267 -24.88 -6.09 7.06
N LEU A 268 -23.78 -5.70 6.40
CA LEU A 268 -23.81 -4.83 5.23
C LEU A 268 -24.22 -5.62 3.99
N SER A 269 -25.10 -5.02 3.18
CA SER A 269 -25.59 -5.62 1.94
C SER A 269 -24.50 -5.78 0.90
N GLU A 270 -24.67 -6.77 0.03
CA GLU A 270 -23.89 -6.94 -1.19
C GLU A 270 -24.07 -5.76 -2.14
N GLN A 271 -23.00 -5.36 -2.82
CA GLN A 271 -23.05 -4.44 -3.95
C GLN A 271 -23.41 -5.18 -5.24
N VAL A 272 -23.95 -4.44 -6.20
CA VAL A 272 -24.09 -4.92 -7.59
C VAL A 272 -22.73 -4.76 -8.28
N PRO A 273 -22.10 -5.85 -8.77
CA PRO A 273 -20.82 -5.75 -9.46
C PRO A 273 -20.87 -4.91 -10.74
N GLY A 274 -19.71 -4.45 -11.19
CA GLY A 274 -19.48 -3.65 -12.39
C GLY A 274 -19.44 -2.14 -12.17
N ALA A 275 -19.58 -1.66 -10.92
CA ALA A 275 -19.40 -0.25 -10.57
C ALA A 275 -19.09 -0.09 -9.08
N SER A 276 -18.22 0.87 -8.75
CA SER A 276 -17.99 1.25 -7.36
C SER A 276 -19.24 1.90 -6.75
N PRO A 277 -19.60 1.56 -5.50
CA PRO A 277 -20.73 2.15 -4.82
C PRO A 277 -20.51 3.64 -4.53
N GLN A 278 -21.61 4.38 -4.37
CA GLN A 278 -21.59 5.80 -4.07
C GLN A 278 -22.19 6.06 -2.69
N GLY A 279 -21.63 7.04 -1.96
CA GLY A 279 -22.21 7.54 -0.71
C GLY A 279 -22.01 6.63 0.50
N LEU A 280 -21.12 5.63 0.43
CA LEU A 280 -20.75 4.86 1.62
C LEU A 280 -20.03 5.76 2.63
N PRO A 281 -20.37 5.68 3.92
CA PRO A 281 -19.56 6.27 4.97
C PRO A 281 -18.24 5.48 5.12
N LEU A 282 -17.21 6.14 5.65
CA LEU A 282 -15.85 5.61 5.70
C LEU A 282 -15.74 4.28 6.45
N ASP A 283 -16.52 4.11 7.53
CA ASP A 283 -16.59 2.90 8.35
C ASP A 283 -17.21 1.69 7.62
N GLN A 284 -17.85 1.90 6.47
CA GLN A 284 -18.39 0.84 5.61
C GLN A 284 -17.49 0.48 4.43
N TYR A 285 -16.34 1.12 4.26
CA TYR A 285 -15.46 0.87 3.10
C TYR A 285 -14.97 -0.58 3.06
N GLY A 286 -14.62 -1.14 4.23
CA GLY A 286 -14.23 -2.55 4.35
C GLY A 286 -15.36 -3.57 4.12
N GLY A 287 -16.62 -3.13 4.02
CA GLY A 287 -17.76 -4.03 3.93
C GLY A 287 -17.95 -4.85 5.20
N ASN A 288 -18.53 -6.04 5.08
CA ASN A 288 -18.45 -7.03 6.15
C ASN A 288 -17.01 -7.50 6.25
N HIS A 289 -16.47 -7.50 7.46
CA HIS A 289 -15.05 -7.72 7.65
C HIS A 289 -14.73 -8.29 9.02
N VAL A 290 -13.51 -8.82 9.13
CA VAL A 290 -12.89 -9.25 10.38
C VAL A 290 -11.53 -8.58 10.48
N VAL A 291 -11.19 -8.08 11.68
CA VAL A 291 -9.82 -7.72 12.06
C VAL A 291 -9.35 -8.70 13.12
N GLN A 292 -8.24 -9.40 12.84
CA GLN A 292 -7.61 -10.37 13.72
C GLN A 292 -6.28 -9.82 14.23
N ALA A 293 -6.04 -9.83 15.54
CA ALA A 293 -4.70 -9.63 16.10
C ALA A 293 -3.85 -10.88 15.88
N ILE A 294 -2.68 -10.73 15.28
CA ILE A 294 -1.81 -11.86 14.87
C ILE A 294 -0.44 -11.85 15.58
N GLY A 295 -0.35 -11.14 16.73
CA GLY A 295 0.86 -11.03 17.54
C GLY A 295 1.70 -9.79 17.25
N ASP A 296 2.55 -9.40 18.21
CA ASP A 296 3.52 -8.28 18.12
C ASP A 296 2.95 -6.93 17.63
N GLY A 297 1.67 -6.66 17.95
CA GLY A 297 1.01 -5.42 17.51
C GLY A 297 0.67 -5.39 16.02
N ARG A 298 0.63 -6.56 15.35
CA ARG A 298 0.23 -6.73 13.95
C ARG A 298 -1.21 -7.23 13.86
N PHE A 299 -1.91 -6.83 12.81
CA PHE A 299 -3.32 -7.17 12.61
C PHE A 299 -3.59 -7.60 11.16
N ALA A 300 -4.31 -8.70 10.97
CA ALA A 300 -4.80 -9.13 9.67
C ALA A 300 -6.22 -8.61 9.43
N PHE A 301 -6.48 -8.11 8.23
CA PHE A 301 -7.78 -7.60 7.81
C PHE A 301 -8.35 -8.44 6.67
N TYR A 302 -9.62 -8.82 6.79
CA TYR A 302 -10.38 -9.58 5.81
C TYR A 302 -11.61 -8.77 5.46
N ALA A 303 -11.71 -8.25 4.24
CA ALA A 303 -12.80 -7.36 3.83
C ALA A 303 -13.76 -8.00 2.82
N HIS A 304 -14.84 -7.28 2.54
CA HIS A 304 -15.84 -7.59 1.52
C HIS A 304 -16.55 -8.94 1.70
N LEU A 305 -16.65 -9.43 2.93
CA LEU A 305 -17.29 -10.71 3.24
C LEU A 305 -18.81 -10.70 2.97
N GLN A 306 -19.42 -11.87 2.90
CA GLN A 306 -20.87 -11.99 2.70
C GLN A 306 -21.66 -11.58 3.94
N PRO A 307 -22.83 -10.93 3.77
CA PRO A 307 -23.74 -10.67 4.88
C PRO A 307 -24.14 -11.98 5.57
N GLY A 308 -24.09 -11.98 6.91
CA GLY A 308 -24.41 -13.12 7.76
C GLY A 308 -23.35 -14.23 7.81
N SER A 309 -22.27 -14.14 7.01
CA SER A 309 -21.25 -15.21 6.98
C SER A 309 -20.33 -15.24 8.21
N VAL A 310 -20.32 -14.16 8.99
CA VAL A 310 -19.52 -13.98 10.21
C VAL A 310 -20.37 -13.98 11.50
N ASP A 311 -21.65 -14.37 11.41
CA ASP A 311 -22.60 -14.30 12.54
C ASP A 311 -22.26 -15.27 13.69
N ASN A 312 -21.41 -16.27 13.42
CA ASN A 312 -20.99 -17.27 14.40
C ASN A 312 -19.70 -16.90 15.15
N ILE A 313 -19.07 -15.76 14.83
CA ILE A 313 -17.86 -15.28 15.51
C ILE A 313 -18.11 -13.93 16.20
N SER A 314 -17.26 -13.58 17.17
CA SER A 314 -17.43 -12.35 17.94
C SER A 314 -16.11 -11.75 18.39
N VAL A 315 -16.09 -10.44 18.62
CA VAL A 315 -14.93 -9.73 19.20
C VAL A 315 -14.54 -10.38 20.53
N GLY A 316 -13.24 -10.63 20.72
CA GLY A 316 -12.68 -11.33 21.88
C GLY A 316 -12.54 -12.85 21.71
N GLN A 317 -13.10 -13.43 20.65
CA GLN A 317 -12.90 -14.85 20.33
C GLN A 317 -11.47 -15.07 19.83
N ASN A 318 -10.85 -16.16 20.30
CA ASN A 318 -9.58 -16.64 19.77
C ASN A 318 -9.83 -17.60 18.61
N LEU A 319 -9.30 -17.26 17.45
CA LEU A 319 -9.27 -18.07 16.23
C LEU A 319 -8.06 -18.99 16.24
N ARG A 320 -8.19 -20.12 15.57
CA ARG A 320 -7.05 -20.98 15.19
C ARG A 320 -6.66 -20.76 13.74
N ALA A 321 -5.38 -20.84 13.43
CA ALA A 321 -4.89 -20.77 12.06
C ALA A 321 -5.60 -21.83 11.18
N GLY A 322 -6.17 -21.40 10.05
CA GLY A 322 -6.94 -22.22 9.12
C GLY A 322 -8.44 -22.36 9.47
N GLU A 323 -8.89 -21.87 10.62
CA GLU A 323 -10.31 -21.82 10.98
C GLU A 323 -11.07 -20.96 9.97
N GLN A 324 -12.21 -21.45 9.48
CA GLN A 324 -13.07 -20.66 8.59
C GLN A 324 -13.74 -19.55 9.40
N ILE A 325 -13.58 -18.31 8.96
CA ILE A 325 -14.09 -17.11 9.64
C ILE A 325 -15.24 -16.44 8.91
N GLY A 326 -15.45 -16.76 7.63
CA GLY A 326 -16.50 -16.17 6.82
C GLY A 326 -16.50 -16.71 5.39
N LEU A 327 -17.26 -16.05 4.52
CA LEU A 327 -17.34 -16.34 3.10
C LEU A 327 -17.00 -15.09 2.29
N LEU A 328 -16.23 -15.26 1.22
CA LEU A 328 -15.89 -14.19 0.26
C LEU A 328 -17.17 -13.63 -0.36
N GLY A 329 -17.34 -12.32 -0.30
CA GLY A 329 -18.53 -11.61 -0.79
C GLY A 329 -18.19 -10.46 -1.71
N ASN A 330 -19.05 -9.44 -1.69
CA ASN A 330 -18.95 -8.21 -2.46
C ASN A 330 -19.63 -7.02 -1.73
N SER A 331 -19.49 -6.96 -0.40
CA SER A 331 -20.04 -5.88 0.42
C SER A 331 -19.05 -4.72 0.60
N GLY A 332 -19.53 -3.52 0.96
CA GLY A 332 -18.63 -2.36 1.18
C GLY A 332 -18.19 -1.66 -0.09
N ASN A 333 -17.02 -1.01 -0.07
CA ASN A 333 -16.48 -0.24 -1.20
C ASN A 333 -15.77 -1.15 -2.21
N THR A 334 -16.56 -1.90 -2.97
CA THR A 334 -16.09 -2.88 -3.95
C THR A 334 -16.88 -2.76 -5.25
N ASP A 335 -16.27 -3.08 -6.38
CA ASP A 335 -16.89 -3.10 -7.71
C ASP A 335 -17.06 -4.51 -8.30
N ALA A 336 -16.47 -5.55 -7.71
CA ALA A 336 -16.65 -6.96 -8.07
C ALA A 336 -16.26 -7.87 -6.91
N PRO A 337 -16.80 -9.10 -6.79
CA PRO A 337 -16.42 -10.01 -5.71
C PRO A 337 -14.90 -10.21 -5.65
N HIS A 338 -14.33 -10.17 -4.46
CA HIS A 338 -12.92 -10.50 -4.19
C HIS A 338 -12.72 -10.64 -2.68
N LEU A 339 -11.61 -11.24 -2.26
CA LEU A 339 -11.12 -11.08 -0.90
C LEU A 339 -10.05 -9.98 -0.90
N HIS A 340 -10.35 -8.84 -0.28
CA HIS A 340 -9.33 -7.87 0.10
C HIS A 340 -8.66 -8.34 1.39
N PHE A 341 -7.36 -8.56 1.34
CA PHE A 341 -6.55 -9.02 2.46
C PHE A 341 -5.29 -8.16 2.62
N HIS A 342 -5.00 -7.74 3.86
CA HIS A 342 -3.71 -7.15 4.20
C HIS A 342 -3.33 -7.37 5.68
N VAL A 343 -2.08 -7.06 6.01
CA VAL A 343 -1.59 -6.94 7.38
C VAL A 343 -1.23 -5.49 7.69
N MET A 344 -1.50 -5.06 8.93
CA MET A 344 -1.38 -3.68 9.39
C MET A 344 -0.55 -3.55 10.67
N ASP A 345 0.04 -2.37 10.89
CA ASP A 345 0.73 -1.97 12.12
C ASP A 345 -0.19 -1.37 13.22
N GLY A 346 -1.51 -1.47 13.02
CA GLY A 346 -2.55 -1.01 13.94
C GLY A 346 -3.90 -1.68 13.66
N PRO A 347 -4.87 -1.58 14.59
CA PRO A 347 -6.13 -2.33 14.52
C PRO A 347 -7.18 -1.73 13.58
N ASP A 348 -6.99 -0.50 13.11
CA ASP A 348 -7.96 0.19 12.25
C ASP A 348 -7.52 0.11 10.80
N PHE A 349 -8.38 -0.42 9.93
CA PHE A 349 -8.06 -0.73 8.53
C PHE A 349 -7.81 0.47 7.62
N LEU A 350 -8.08 1.69 8.09
CA LEU A 350 -7.76 2.93 7.39
C LEU A 350 -6.78 3.81 8.17
N ALA A 351 -6.77 3.71 9.49
CA ALA A 351 -5.92 4.51 10.37
C ALA A 351 -4.62 3.79 10.80
N SER A 352 -4.11 2.89 9.97
CA SER A 352 -2.84 2.15 10.14
C SER A 352 -2.04 2.13 8.83
N ASN A 353 -0.76 1.73 8.87
CA ASN A 353 0.00 1.41 7.66
C ASN A 353 -0.05 -0.09 7.38
N GLY A 354 -0.15 -0.44 6.10
CA GLY A 354 0.05 -1.79 5.62
C GLY A 354 1.52 -2.19 5.78
N ILE A 355 1.75 -3.36 6.35
CA ILE A 355 3.08 -3.96 6.53
C ILE A 355 3.16 -5.26 5.72
N PRO A 356 4.36 -5.66 5.27
CA PRO A 356 4.48 -6.85 4.44
C PRO A 356 4.26 -8.12 5.25
N PHE A 357 3.91 -9.18 4.53
CA PHE A 357 3.71 -10.52 5.06
C PHE A 357 4.19 -11.54 4.04
N GLU A 358 4.48 -12.74 4.51
CA GLU A 358 4.91 -13.88 3.71
C GLU A 358 3.98 -15.06 4.00
N PHE A 359 3.61 -15.82 2.97
CA PHE A 359 2.86 -17.04 3.16
C PHE A 359 3.79 -18.20 3.52
N GLU A 360 3.34 -19.06 4.45
CA GLU A 360 4.09 -20.26 4.84
C GLU A 360 4.44 -21.12 3.62
N ASN A 361 3.50 -21.22 2.67
CA ASN A 361 3.65 -21.96 1.44
C ASN A 361 2.52 -21.59 0.44
N PHE A 362 2.86 -21.65 -0.84
CA PHE A 362 1.93 -21.64 -1.98
C PHE A 362 2.66 -22.18 -3.21
N ASP A 363 1.94 -22.63 -4.23
CA ASP A 363 2.52 -22.89 -5.54
C ASP A 363 2.27 -21.68 -6.44
N LEU A 364 3.33 -21.13 -7.05
CA LEU A 364 3.19 -20.12 -8.10
C LEU A 364 2.83 -20.83 -9.42
N ASP A 365 1.60 -20.66 -9.89
CA ASP A 365 1.06 -21.32 -11.09
C ASP A 365 1.50 -20.58 -12.37
N SER A 366 1.35 -19.26 -12.37
CA SER A 366 1.76 -18.36 -13.46
C SER A 366 1.82 -16.91 -12.96
N ARG A 367 2.23 -16.00 -13.84
CA ARG A 367 2.04 -14.56 -13.67
C ARG A 367 1.32 -14.07 -14.91
N VAL A 368 0.29 -13.25 -14.79
CA VAL A 368 -0.45 -12.75 -15.95
C VAL A 368 0.11 -11.41 -16.42
N THR A 369 -0.13 -11.07 -17.69
CA THR A 369 0.22 -9.75 -18.22
C THR A 369 -0.80 -8.70 -17.79
N GLY A 370 -0.33 -7.53 -17.37
CA GLY A 370 -1.22 -6.45 -16.90
C GLY A 370 -2.21 -5.95 -17.96
N GLU A 371 -1.86 -6.02 -19.24
CA GLU A 371 -2.76 -5.68 -20.36
C GLU A 371 -3.96 -6.64 -20.43
N SER A 372 -3.78 -7.92 -20.07
CA SER A 372 -4.85 -8.91 -20.09
C SER A 372 -5.80 -8.81 -18.90
N LEU A 373 -5.33 -8.33 -17.73
CA LEU A 373 -6.15 -8.18 -16.54
C LEU A 373 -7.32 -7.21 -16.76
N GLU A 374 -7.07 -6.06 -17.40
CA GLU A 374 -8.14 -5.08 -17.69
C GLU A 374 -9.22 -5.69 -18.59
N ALA A 375 -8.82 -6.44 -19.63
CA ALA A 375 -9.76 -7.13 -20.51
C ALA A 375 -10.52 -8.25 -19.79
N ALA A 376 -9.86 -8.97 -18.88
CA ALA A 376 -10.50 -9.99 -18.07
C ALA A 376 -11.54 -9.40 -17.12
N ALA A 377 -11.20 -8.31 -16.42
CA ALA A 377 -12.08 -7.65 -15.47
C ALA A 377 -13.27 -6.93 -16.12
N THR A 378 -13.10 -6.36 -17.31
CA THR A 378 -14.14 -5.52 -17.96
C THR A 378 -14.93 -6.20 -19.07
N ALA A 379 -14.35 -7.22 -19.72
CA ALA A 379 -14.95 -7.89 -20.86
C ALA A 379 -15.08 -9.41 -20.70
N GLY A 380 -14.66 -9.97 -19.55
CA GLY A 380 -14.69 -11.41 -19.30
C GLY A 380 -13.76 -12.20 -20.23
N ALA A 381 -12.74 -11.53 -20.78
CA ALA A 381 -11.72 -12.18 -21.58
C ALA A 381 -10.85 -13.10 -20.69
N PRO A 382 -10.25 -14.16 -21.25
CA PRO A 382 -9.24 -14.90 -20.53
C PRO A 382 -7.99 -14.03 -20.31
N VAL A 383 -7.35 -14.18 -19.16
CA VAL A 383 -6.02 -13.62 -18.91
C VAL A 383 -4.97 -14.27 -19.82
N VAL A 384 -3.84 -13.60 -19.97
CA VAL A 384 -2.70 -14.10 -20.75
C VAL A 384 -1.50 -14.19 -19.83
N ASP A 385 -0.94 -15.39 -19.70
CA ASP A 385 0.27 -15.63 -18.92
C ASP A 385 1.49 -14.92 -19.52
N GLU A 386 2.33 -14.38 -18.62
CA GLU A 386 3.64 -13.86 -18.90
C GLU A 386 4.63 -15.01 -19.15
N ALA A 387 5.24 -14.99 -20.33
CA ALA A 387 6.23 -15.98 -20.72
C ALA A 387 7.48 -15.88 -19.83
N GLY A 388 7.99 -17.04 -19.38
CA GLY A 388 9.21 -17.10 -18.59
C GLY A 388 9.02 -16.96 -17.08
N THR A 389 7.77 -16.90 -16.60
CA THR A 389 7.46 -17.01 -15.17
C THR A 389 8.08 -18.28 -14.58
N GLN A 390 8.83 -18.13 -13.49
CA GLN A 390 9.42 -19.26 -12.77
C GLN A 390 8.36 -19.86 -11.84
N THR A 391 7.65 -20.89 -12.28
CA THR A 391 6.57 -21.51 -11.50
C THR A 391 7.11 -22.46 -10.42
N GLY A 392 6.21 -22.92 -9.53
CA GLY A 392 6.50 -23.95 -8.53
C GLY A 392 6.39 -23.49 -7.09
N SER A 393 6.67 -24.40 -6.16
CA SER A 393 6.45 -24.19 -4.72
C SER A 393 7.32 -23.07 -4.15
N ARG A 394 6.66 -22.20 -3.41
CA ARG A 394 7.21 -21.10 -2.62
C ARG A 394 6.96 -21.33 -1.16
N SER A 395 7.82 -20.77 -0.32
CA SER A 395 7.71 -20.83 1.13
C SER A 395 8.39 -19.60 1.69
N ASP A 396 7.73 -18.95 2.64
CA ASP A 396 8.23 -17.73 3.29
C ASP A 396 8.47 -16.62 2.25
N GLU A 397 7.52 -16.50 1.32
CA GLU A 397 7.51 -15.50 0.26
C GLU A 397 6.12 -14.85 0.16
N MET A 398 6.08 -13.63 -0.37
CA MET A 398 4.86 -12.91 -0.71
C MET A 398 4.58 -13.06 -2.22
N PRO A 399 3.36 -13.43 -2.65
CA PRO A 399 2.99 -13.30 -4.05
C PRO A 399 3.07 -11.84 -4.47
N LEU A 400 3.45 -11.63 -5.72
CA LEU A 400 3.54 -10.31 -6.31
C LEU A 400 2.33 -10.08 -7.22
N TYR A 401 2.05 -8.80 -7.48
CA TYR A 401 1.04 -8.33 -8.40
C TYR A 401 1.04 -9.15 -9.69
N LEU A 402 -0.14 -9.66 -10.05
CA LEU A 402 -0.43 -10.53 -11.18
C LEU A 402 0.02 -11.99 -11.05
N ASP A 403 0.55 -12.42 -9.91
CA ASP A 403 0.77 -13.83 -9.64
C ASP A 403 -0.55 -14.57 -9.54
N VAL A 404 -0.58 -15.74 -10.15
CA VAL A 404 -1.65 -16.73 -9.99
C VAL A 404 -1.08 -17.84 -9.12
N VAL A 405 -1.70 -18.08 -7.98
CA VAL A 405 -1.19 -19.00 -6.97
C VAL A 405 -2.20 -20.08 -6.60
N THR A 406 -1.68 -21.25 -6.27
CA THR A 406 -2.43 -22.33 -5.62
C THR A 406 -2.05 -22.36 -4.15
N PHE A 407 -3.05 -22.22 -3.27
CA PHE A 407 -2.86 -22.39 -1.84
C PHE A 407 -3.13 -23.83 -1.43
N PRO A 408 -2.21 -24.47 -0.68
CA PRO A 408 -2.48 -25.79 -0.13
C PRO A 408 -3.61 -25.65 0.89
N GLY A 409 -4.65 -26.48 0.71
CA GLY A 409 -5.79 -26.46 1.62
C GLY A 409 -5.38 -26.67 3.08
N SER A 410 -6.10 -26.01 3.99
CA SER A 410 -5.89 -26.04 5.44
C SER A 410 -5.87 -27.43 6.08
#